data_AF-A0A251SIV0-F1
#
_entry.id   AF-A0A251SIV0-F1
#
_cell.length_a   1.000
_cell.length_b   1.000
_cell.length_c   1.000
_cell.angle_alpha   90.00
_cell.angle_beta   90.00
_cell.angle_gamma   90.00
#
_symmetry.space_group_name_H-M   'P 1'
#
loop_
_entity.id
_entity.type
_entity.pdbx_description
1 polymer ?
#
loop_
_entity_poly.entity_id
_entity_poly.type
_entity_poly.pdbx_seq_one_letter_code
_entity_poly.pdbx_strand_id
1 'polypeptide(L)'
;MNKHKKDTSNGSFRSLFMHVDSADMFLMAVGLIGAIGDGMGLPVTLLFTTTTMNSIGGSSSVSADVYIDKINKNAVYLCYLAIVKCVACFLEGYCWSRTSERQASRLRLTYLKAVLRQDVAYFDLNVTSTADIITSVSSDSLIIQEFISEKVPMFVANATSFVGAYIVSFILLWRLAIVGLPFILILVIPGLISGRILLRLSRKIREEYNKADAVAEQAITSVRTVYSFVGENKTIKDYSDALEGTLKLGLKQGLAKGLAISSNDK
;
A
#
# COMPACT_ATOMS: atom_id res chain seq x y z
N MET A 1 -26.17 28.50 -5.20
CA MET A 1 -25.38 27.81 -4.16
C MET A 1 -25.90 26.37 -4.00
N ASN A 2 -25.58 25.49 -4.95
CA ASN A 2 -25.93 24.06 -4.87
C ASN A 2 -24.63 23.28 -4.66
N LYS A 3 -24.44 22.77 -3.44
CA LYS A 3 -23.37 21.82 -3.15
C LYS A 3 -23.68 20.52 -3.87
N HIS A 4 -23.05 20.28 -5.01
CA HIS A 4 -22.96 18.93 -5.56
C HIS A 4 -22.14 18.09 -4.57
N LYS A 5 -22.88 17.35 -3.73
CA LYS A 5 -22.35 16.24 -2.95
C LYS A 5 -21.81 15.23 -3.96
N LYS A 6 -20.49 15.13 -4.09
CA LYS A 6 -19.84 14.00 -4.77
C LYS A 6 -20.24 12.76 -3.98
N ASP A 7 -21.26 12.05 -4.45
CA ASP A 7 -21.53 10.71 -3.98
C ASP A 7 -20.31 9.88 -4.36
N THR A 8 -19.48 9.57 -3.36
CA THR A 8 -18.45 8.55 -3.46
C THR A 8 -19.17 7.22 -3.57
N SER A 9 -19.64 6.89 -4.78
CA SER A 9 -19.92 5.52 -5.15
C SER A 9 -18.64 4.75 -4.87
N ASN A 10 -18.68 3.85 -3.89
CA ASN A 10 -17.60 2.92 -3.63
C ASN A 10 -17.43 2.11 -4.92
N GLY A 11 -16.52 2.57 -5.79
CA GLY A 11 -16.10 1.83 -6.97
C GLY A 11 -15.69 0.46 -6.48
N SER A 12 -16.52 -0.54 -6.75
CA SER A 12 -16.25 -1.90 -6.32
C SER A 12 -14.88 -2.29 -6.88
N PHE A 13 -14.00 -2.89 -6.07
CA PHE A 13 -12.73 -3.46 -6.55
C PHE A 13 -12.94 -4.34 -7.80
N ARG A 14 -14.13 -4.93 -7.92
CA ARG A 14 -14.55 -5.73 -9.08
C ARG A 14 -14.65 -4.93 -10.39
N SER A 15 -14.96 -3.64 -10.32
CA SER A 15 -15.00 -2.73 -11.47
C SER A 15 -13.61 -2.42 -12.02
N LEU A 16 -12.57 -2.40 -11.17
CA LEU A 16 -11.17 -2.26 -11.60
C LEU A 16 -10.73 -3.47 -12.43
N PHE A 17 -11.17 -4.67 -12.06
CA PHE A 17 -10.86 -5.91 -12.78
C PHE A 17 -11.84 -6.26 -13.92
N MET A 18 -12.80 -5.38 -14.24
CA MET A 18 -13.84 -5.69 -15.24
C MET A 18 -13.32 -5.72 -16.69
N HIS A 19 -12.11 -5.19 -16.93
CA HIS A 19 -11.45 -5.18 -18.25
C HIS A 19 -10.31 -6.21 -18.38
N VAL A 20 -10.24 -7.19 -17.48
CA VAL A 20 -9.20 -8.22 -17.45
C VAL A 20 -9.44 -9.25 -18.55
N ASP A 21 -8.44 -9.45 -19.39
CA ASP A 21 -8.41 -10.50 -20.42
C ASP A 21 -8.15 -11.89 -19.80
N SER A 22 -8.51 -12.98 -20.47
CA SER A 22 -8.26 -14.34 -19.95
C SER A 22 -6.76 -14.61 -19.73
N ALA A 23 -5.90 -14.01 -20.55
CA ALA A 23 -4.44 -14.07 -20.38
C ALA A 23 -3.95 -13.29 -19.14
N ASP A 24 -4.58 -12.14 -18.83
CA ASP A 24 -4.25 -11.35 -17.65
C ASP A 24 -4.71 -12.08 -16.37
N MET A 25 -5.84 -12.79 -16.43
CA MET A 25 -6.30 -13.64 -15.34
C MET A 25 -5.35 -14.81 -15.05
N PHE A 26 -4.77 -15.43 -16.09
CA PHE A 26 -3.76 -16.47 -15.92
C PHE A 26 -2.47 -15.90 -15.30
N LEU A 27 -1.99 -14.76 -15.80
CA LEU A 27 -0.81 -14.08 -15.25
C LEU A 27 -1.01 -13.70 -13.77
N MET A 28 -2.19 -13.20 -13.40
CA MET A 28 -2.52 -12.91 -12.00
C MET A 28 -2.56 -14.17 -11.14
N ALA A 29 -3.10 -15.29 -11.64
CA ALA A 29 -3.13 -16.54 -10.90
C ALA A 29 -1.70 -17.08 -10.63
N VAL A 30 -0.83 -17.04 -11.63
CA VAL A 30 0.59 -17.42 -11.48
C VAL A 30 1.31 -16.46 -10.53
N GLY A 31 1.07 -15.15 -10.66
CA GLY A 31 1.62 -14.14 -9.76
C GLY A 31 1.16 -14.30 -8.31
N LEU A 32 -0.08 -14.73 -8.08
CA LEU A 32 -0.59 -15.04 -6.72
C LEU A 32 0.11 -16.26 -6.13
N ILE A 33 0.35 -17.31 -6.91
CA ILE A 33 1.10 -18.49 -6.45
C ILE A 33 2.54 -18.08 -6.10
N GLY A 34 3.17 -17.24 -6.93
CA GLY A 34 4.47 -16.64 -6.65
C GLY A 34 4.50 -15.86 -5.34
N ALA A 35 3.52 -14.97 -5.12
CA ALA A 35 3.39 -14.16 -3.90
C ALA A 35 3.17 -14.99 -2.63
N ILE A 36 2.40 -16.08 -2.72
CA ILE A 36 2.24 -17.03 -1.62
C ILE A 36 3.59 -17.73 -1.33
N GLY A 37 4.31 -18.12 -2.37
CA GLY A 37 5.63 -18.73 -2.24
C GLY A 37 6.67 -17.80 -1.60
N ASP A 38 6.72 -16.54 -2.02
CA ASP A 38 7.61 -15.53 -1.44
C ASP A 38 7.27 -15.26 0.03
N GLY A 39 5.98 -15.05 0.34
CA GLY A 39 5.52 -14.81 1.71
C GLY A 39 5.74 -15.99 2.65
N MET A 40 5.55 -17.23 2.17
CA MET A 40 5.87 -18.44 2.95
C MET A 40 7.38 -18.68 3.11
N GLY A 41 8.23 -18.06 2.29
CA GLY A 41 9.67 -18.24 2.33
C GLY A 41 10.30 -17.92 3.69
N LEU A 42 9.82 -16.87 4.37
CA LEU A 42 10.29 -16.47 5.70
C LEU A 42 9.95 -17.52 6.78
N PRO A 43 8.67 -17.92 7.01
CA PRO A 43 8.31 -18.97 7.95
C PRO A 43 9.01 -20.31 7.70
N VAL A 44 9.13 -20.71 6.43
CA VAL A 44 9.75 -22.00 6.08
C VAL A 44 11.25 -21.97 6.35
N THR A 45 11.94 -20.88 6.00
CA THR A 45 13.38 -20.73 6.33
C THR A 45 13.60 -20.78 7.84
N LEU A 46 12.70 -20.18 8.62
CA LEU A 46 12.74 -20.24 10.09
C LEU A 46 12.65 -21.70 10.59
N LEU A 47 11.73 -22.51 10.08
CA LEU A 47 11.62 -23.94 10.44
C LEU A 47 12.95 -24.68 10.22
N PHE A 48 13.51 -24.59 9.02
CA PHE A 48 14.76 -25.28 8.69
C PHE A 48 15.93 -24.76 9.54
N THR A 49 15.98 -23.47 9.82
CA THR A 49 16.98 -22.86 10.70
C THR A 49 16.84 -23.40 12.12
N THR A 50 15.62 -23.51 12.66
CA THR A 50 15.36 -24.08 13.99
C THR A 50 15.79 -25.55 14.06
N THR A 51 15.51 -26.36 13.04
CA THR A 51 15.96 -27.77 13.03
C THR A 51 17.47 -27.90 13.01
N THR A 52 18.15 -27.01 12.27
CA THR A 52 19.62 -26.95 12.25
C THR A 52 20.15 -26.54 13.62
N MET A 53 19.58 -25.51 14.24
CA MET A 53 19.97 -25.06 15.57
C MET A 53 19.73 -26.14 16.64
N ASN A 54 18.63 -26.88 16.56
CA ASN A 54 18.34 -27.99 17.47
C ASN A 54 19.34 -29.15 17.30
N SER A 55 19.79 -29.42 16.06
CA SER A 55 20.84 -30.42 15.80
C SER A 55 22.21 -30.01 16.37
N ILE A 56 22.50 -28.71 16.42
CA ILE A 56 23.68 -28.14 17.09
C ILE A 56 23.54 -28.27 18.60
N GLY A 57 22.38 -27.95 19.19
CA GLY A 57 22.16 -28.11 20.64
C GLY A 57 22.28 -29.55 21.15
N GLY A 58 22.02 -30.54 20.28
CA GLY A 58 22.19 -31.97 20.59
C GLY A 58 23.62 -32.51 20.38
N SER A 59 24.56 -31.69 19.89
CA SER A 59 25.92 -32.14 19.51
C SER A 59 26.75 -32.68 20.67
N SER A 60 26.39 -32.36 21.91
CA SER A 60 27.04 -32.88 23.12
C SER A 60 26.82 -34.40 23.32
N SER A 61 25.94 -35.04 22.53
CA SER A 61 25.54 -36.44 22.67
C SER A 61 25.85 -37.33 21.45
N VAL A 62 26.47 -36.79 20.38
CA VAL A 62 26.63 -37.48 19.09
C VAL A 62 28.05 -37.31 18.55
N SER A 63 28.62 -38.37 17.96
CA SER A 63 29.94 -38.39 17.32
C SER A 63 30.10 -37.32 16.22
N ALA A 64 31.29 -36.71 16.12
CA ALA A 64 31.58 -35.61 15.20
C ALA A 64 31.23 -35.89 13.73
N ASP A 65 31.47 -37.11 13.25
CA ASP A 65 31.20 -37.47 11.84
C ASP A 65 29.71 -37.46 11.50
N VAL A 66 28.85 -37.93 12.43
CA VAL A 66 27.39 -37.94 12.25
C VAL A 66 26.80 -36.53 12.34
N TYR A 67 27.45 -35.63 13.08
CA TYR A 67 27.07 -34.24 13.17
C TYR A 67 27.37 -33.46 11.87
N ILE A 68 28.56 -33.66 11.30
CA ILE A 68 28.95 -33.04 10.02
C ILE A 68 28.04 -33.49 8.87
N ASP A 69 27.67 -34.77 8.81
CA ASP A 69 26.75 -35.28 7.79
C ASP A 69 25.35 -34.63 7.86
N LYS A 70 24.80 -34.48 9.08
CA LYS A 70 23.50 -33.81 9.29
C LYS A 70 23.52 -32.34 8.90
N ILE A 71 24.59 -31.61 9.23
CA ILE A 71 24.72 -30.20 8.84
C ILE A 71 24.85 -30.05 7.33
N ASN A 72 25.67 -30.88 6.69
CA ASN A 72 25.85 -30.81 5.25
C ASN A 72 24.52 -31.08 4.52
N LYS A 73 23.75 -32.06 4.99
CA LYS A 73 22.41 -32.34 4.48
C LYS A 73 21.44 -31.17 4.68
N ASN A 74 21.44 -30.53 5.85
CA ASN A 74 20.62 -29.35 6.12
C ASN A 74 21.03 -28.13 5.28
N ALA A 75 22.33 -27.92 5.06
CA ALA A 75 22.85 -26.85 4.21
C ALA A 75 22.37 -27.00 2.77
N VAL A 76 22.39 -28.22 2.23
CA VAL A 76 21.86 -28.52 0.90
C VAL A 76 20.35 -28.23 0.82
N TYR A 77 19.55 -28.56 1.84
CA TYR A 77 18.13 -28.21 1.88
C TYR A 77 17.89 -26.69 1.88
N LEU A 78 18.70 -25.92 2.60
CA LEU A 78 18.62 -24.45 2.58
C LEU A 78 18.97 -23.88 1.20
N CYS A 79 19.96 -24.44 0.51
CA CYS A 79 20.29 -24.06 -0.87
C CYS A 79 19.12 -24.33 -1.83
N TYR A 80 18.48 -25.50 -1.75
CA TYR A 80 17.28 -25.79 -2.56
C TYR A 80 16.14 -24.81 -2.27
N LEU A 81 15.91 -24.49 -1.00
CA LEU A 81 14.90 -23.51 -0.59
C LEU A 81 15.17 -22.12 -1.17
N ALA A 82 16.43 -21.66 -1.14
CA ALA A 82 16.82 -20.37 -1.69
C ALA A 82 16.56 -20.29 -3.20
N ILE A 83 16.84 -21.37 -3.94
CA ILE A 83 16.57 -21.44 -5.39
C ILE A 83 15.06 -21.36 -5.64
N VAL A 84 14.25 -22.16 -4.93
CA VAL A 84 12.78 -22.14 -5.07
C VAL A 84 12.23 -20.75 -4.75
N LYS A 85 12.71 -20.12 -3.68
CA LYS A 85 12.29 -18.79 -3.25
C LYS A 85 12.67 -17.72 -4.27
N CYS A 86 13.85 -17.82 -4.88
CA CYS A 86 14.30 -16.92 -5.94
C CYS A 86 13.37 -17.00 -7.16
N VAL A 87 13.02 -18.22 -7.60
CA VAL A 87 12.10 -18.43 -8.71
C VAL A 87 10.69 -17.91 -8.38
N ALA A 88 10.19 -18.14 -7.16
CA ALA A 88 8.88 -17.65 -6.74
C ALA A 88 8.80 -16.12 -6.73
N CYS A 89 9.80 -15.45 -6.15
CA CYS A 89 9.90 -13.99 -6.09
C CYS A 89 10.03 -13.38 -7.51
N PHE A 90 10.81 -14.02 -8.38
CA PHE A 90 10.92 -13.58 -9.78
C PHE A 90 9.60 -13.71 -10.54
N LEU A 91 8.90 -14.85 -10.40
CA LEU A 91 7.61 -15.07 -11.04
C LEU A 91 6.55 -14.08 -10.54
N GLU A 92 6.51 -13.81 -9.24
CA GLU A 92 5.65 -12.79 -8.66
C GLU A 92 5.91 -11.42 -9.28
N GLY A 93 7.14 -10.91 -9.19
CA GLY A 93 7.48 -9.58 -9.69
C GLY A 93 7.25 -9.44 -11.20
N TYR A 94 7.63 -10.46 -11.97
CA TYR A 94 7.44 -10.44 -13.43
C TYR A 94 5.95 -10.48 -13.81
N CYS A 95 5.15 -11.37 -13.23
CA CYS A 95 3.74 -11.52 -13.58
C CYS A 95 2.92 -10.28 -13.17
N TRP A 96 3.17 -9.72 -11.99
CA TRP A 96 2.47 -8.52 -11.51
C TRP A 96 2.86 -7.27 -12.28
N SER A 97 4.15 -7.08 -12.57
CA SER A 97 4.63 -5.96 -13.39
C SER A 97 4.07 -6.03 -14.82
N ARG A 98 4.11 -7.22 -15.45
CA ARG A 98 3.56 -7.40 -16.80
C ARG A 98 2.05 -7.17 -16.87
N THR A 99 1.33 -7.62 -15.85
CA THR A 99 -0.13 -7.43 -15.76
C THR A 99 -0.47 -5.95 -15.55
N SER A 100 0.27 -5.24 -14.70
CA SER A 100 0.00 -3.81 -14.42
C SER A 100 0.21 -2.95 -15.67
N GLU A 101 1.26 -3.19 -16.46
CA GLU A 101 1.52 -2.50 -17.72
C GLU A 101 0.36 -2.68 -18.71
N ARG A 102 -0.11 -3.92 -18.88
CA ARG A 102 -1.20 -4.26 -19.80
C ARG A 102 -2.51 -3.60 -19.38
N GLN A 103 -2.85 -3.66 -18.10
CA GLN A 103 -4.07 -3.05 -17.57
C GLN A 103 -4.00 -1.52 -17.64
N ALA A 104 -2.87 -0.90 -17.29
CA ALA A 104 -2.69 0.55 -17.37
C ALA A 104 -2.78 1.07 -18.80
N SER A 105 -2.17 0.37 -19.77
CA SER A 105 -2.27 0.72 -21.19
C SER A 105 -3.71 0.64 -21.71
N ARG A 106 -4.45 -0.43 -21.38
CA ARG A 106 -5.86 -0.58 -21.76
C ARG A 106 -6.74 0.49 -21.12
N LEU A 107 -6.50 0.80 -19.84
CA LEU A 107 -7.23 1.87 -19.14
C LEU A 107 -7.03 3.22 -19.84
N ARG A 108 -5.77 3.57 -20.17
CA ARG A 108 -5.45 4.81 -20.92
C ARG A 108 -6.16 4.85 -22.27
N LEU A 109 -6.16 3.75 -23.03
CA LEU A 109 -6.82 3.67 -24.34
C LEU A 109 -8.35 3.81 -24.24
N THR A 110 -8.98 3.06 -23.34
CA THR A 110 -10.44 3.10 -23.15
C THR A 110 -10.89 4.47 -22.67
N TYR A 111 -10.14 5.08 -21.74
CA TYR A 111 -10.44 6.40 -21.25
C TYR A 111 -10.29 7.45 -22.36
N LEU A 112 -9.18 7.45 -23.10
CA LEU A 112 -8.98 8.39 -24.22
C LEU A 112 -10.08 8.23 -25.28
N LYS A 113 -10.47 7.00 -25.59
CA LYS A 113 -11.58 6.71 -26.51
C LYS A 113 -12.93 7.23 -25.99
N ALA A 114 -13.17 7.17 -24.69
CA ALA A 114 -14.37 7.72 -24.07
C ALA A 114 -14.37 9.26 -24.12
N VAL A 115 -13.26 9.91 -23.80
CA VAL A 115 -13.10 11.37 -23.88
C VAL A 115 -13.32 11.88 -25.31
N LEU A 116 -12.76 11.21 -26.32
CA LEU A 116 -12.93 11.59 -27.73
C LEU A 116 -14.35 11.39 -28.27
N ARG A 117 -15.18 10.59 -27.60
CA ARG A 117 -16.60 10.36 -27.95
C ARG A 117 -17.55 11.36 -27.30
N GLN A 118 -17.04 12.21 -26.43
CA GLN A 118 -17.83 13.14 -25.64
C GLN A 118 -18.17 14.39 -26.45
N ASP A 119 -19.39 14.90 -26.30
CA ASP A 119 -19.84 16.10 -27.02
C ASP A 119 -19.07 17.36 -26.58
N VAL A 120 -18.98 18.35 -27.49
CA VAL A 120 -18.32 19.64 -27.21
C VAL A 120 -18.93 20.34 -25.99
N ALA A 121 -20.24 20.18 -25.76
CA ALA A 121 -20.92 20.72 -24.58
C ALA A 121 -20.37 20.19 -23.25
N TYR A 122 -19.81 18.97 -23.20
CA TYR A 122 -19.16 18.45 -22.00
C TYR A 122 -17.86 19.18 -21.67
N PHE A 123 -17.10 19.57 -22.70
CA PHE A 123 -15.86 20.34 -22.53
C PHE A 123 -16.15 21.80 -22.18
N ASP A 124 -17.33 22.31 -22.52
CA ASP A 124 -17.76 23.69 -22.21
C ASP A 124 -18.40 23.80 -20.81
N LEU A 125 -19.16 22.77 -20.38
CA LEU A 125 -19.81 22.73 -19.07
C LEU A 125 -18.87 22.33 -17.93
N ASN A 126 -17.86 21.50 -18.20
CA ASN A 126 -16.87 21.13 -17.20
C ASN A 126 -15.69 22.09 -17.26
N VAL A 127 -15.43 22.80 -16.17
CA VAL A 127 -14.29 23.71 -15.95
C VAL A 127 -12.94 22.98 -15.89
N THR A 128 -12.85 21.79 -16.47
CA THR A 128 -11.64 20.96 -16.49
C THR A 128 -11.00 21.18 -17.84
N SER A 129 -9.88 21.90 -17.85
CA SER A 129 -9.13 22.16 -19.08
C SER A 129 -8.83 20.83 -19.77
N THR A 130 -8.81 20.79 -21.10
CA THR A 130 -8.40 19.58 -21.84
C THR A 130 -7.03 19.05 -21.34
N ALA A 131 -6.16 19.96 -20.86
CA ALA A 131 -4.90 19.63 -20.21
C ALA A 131 -5.06 18.84 -18.90
N ASP A 132 -6.07 19.13 -18.07
CA ASP A 132 -6.34 18.43 -16.81
C ASP A 132 -6.88 17.02 -17.08
N ILE A 133 -7.67 16.83 -18.14
CA ILE A 133 -8.14 15.51 -18.57
C ILE A 133 -6.94 14.66 -19.01
N ILE A 134 -6.02 15.22 -19.80
CA ILE A 134 -4.81 14.50 -20.24
C ILE A 134 -3.91 14.16 -19.05
N THR A 135 -3.74 15.11 -18.12
CA THR A 135 -2.89 14.93 -16.93
C THR A 135 -3.47 13.90 -15.96
N SER A 136 -4.78 13.93 -15.71
CA SER A 136 -5.46 12.93 -14.88
C SER A 136 -5.35 11.53 -15.48
N VAL A 137 -5.50 11.36 -16.80
CA VAL A 137 -5.30 10.06 -17.45
C VAL A 137 -3.90 9.51 -17.22
N SER A 138 -2.87 10.32 -17.43
CA SER A 138 -1.49 9.88 -17.28
C SER A 138 -1.17 9.58 -15.81
N SER A 139 -1.50 10.50 -14.91
CA SER A 139 -1.21 10.38 -13.47
C SER A 139 -2.01 9.27 -12.80
N ASP A 140 -3.33 9.23 -12.98
CA ASP A 140 -4.19 8.25 -12.31
C ASP A 140 -3.88 6.83 -12.79
N SER A 141 -3.56 6.67 -14.08
CA SER A 141 -3.15 5.36 -14.60
C SER A 141 -1.81 4.88 -14.06
N LEU A 142 -0.85 5.79 -13.80
CA LEU A 142 0.42 5.45 -13.14
C LEU A 142 0.19 5.03 -11.68
N ILE A 143 -0.67 5.74 -10.94
CA ILE A 143 -1.03 5.38 -9.57
C ILE A 143 -1.69 3.98 -9.54
N ILE A 144 -2.59 3.71 -10.47
CA ILE A 144 -3.24 2.39 -10.60
C ILE A 144 -2.20 1.31 -10.98
N GLN A 145 -1.27 1.62 -11.87
CA GLN A 145 -0.20 0.72 -12.27
C GLN A 145 0.68 0.33 -11.06
N GLU A 146 1.16 1.32 -10.30
CA GLU A 146 1.97 1.13 -9.09
C GLU A 146 1.21 0.30 -8.05
N PHE A 147 -0.07 0.62 -7.85
CA PHE A 147 -0.91 -0.12 -6.91
C PHE A 147 -1.02 -1.60 -7.28
N ILE A 148 -1.25 -1.91 -8.56
CA ILE A 148 -1.39 -3.29 -9.06
C ILE A 148 -0.04 -4.02 -9.04
N SER A 149 1.06 -3.37 -9.44
CA SER A 149 2.37 -4.05 -9.54
C SER A 149 3.06 -4.26 -8.21
N GLU A 150 2.84 -3.38 -7.22
CA GLU A 150 3.62 -3.40 -5.98
C GLU A 150 2.73 -3.66 -4.76
N LYS A 151 1.66 -2.88 -4.59
CA LYS A 151 0.89 -2.91 -3.33
C LYS A 151 0.04 -4.17 -3.20
N VAL A 152 -0.53 -4.67 -4.30
CA VAL A 152 -1.30 -5.92 -4.31
C VAL A 152 -0.42 -7.14 -3.98
N PRO A 153 0.69 -7.42 -4.69
CA PRO A 153 1.57 -8.55 -4.33
C PRO A 153 2.11 -8.44 -2.91
N MET A 154 2.58 -7.26 -2.51
CA MET A 154 3.09 -7.03 -1.15
C MET A 154 2.04 -7.33 -0.07
N PHE A 155 0.78 -7.00 -0.31
CA PHE A 155 -0.31 -7.34 0.62
C PHE A 155 -0.51 -8.85 0.72
N VAL A 156 -0.49 -9.57 -0.39
CA VAL A 156 -0.63 -11.04 -0.43
C VAL A 156 0.56 -11.72 0.22
N ALA A 157 1.79 -11.29 -0.08
CA ALA A 157 3.01 -11.81 0.53
C ALA A 157 3.04 -11.58 2.06
N ASN A 158 2.62 -10.40 2.52
CA ASN A 158 2.54 -10.11 3.96
C ASN A 158 1.45 -10.91 4.65
N ALA A 159 0.27 -11.07 4.03
CA ALA A 159 -0.82 -11.87 4.59
C ALA A 159 -0.43 -13.35 4.69
N THR A 160 0.22 -13.88 3.66
CA THR A 160 0.68 -15.28 3.62
C THR A 160 1.83 -15.53 4.58
N SER A 161 2.76 -14.57 4.72
CA SER A 161 3.82 -14.62 5.74
C SER A 161 3.25 -14.60 7.16
N PHE A 162 2.26 -13.75 7.44
CA PHE A 162 1.59 -13.70 8.74
C PHE A 162 0.92 -15.04 9.10
N VAL A 163 0.13 -15.60 8.17
CA VAL A 163 -0.54 -16.89 8.35
C VAL A 163 0.49 -18.03 8.44
N GLY A 164 1.51 -18.02 7.59
CA GLY A 164 2.58 -19.02 7.57
C GLY A 164 3.40 -19.02 8.86
N ALA A 165 3.76 -17.84 9.39
CA ALA A 165 4.48 -17.71 10.64
C ALA A 165 3.68 -18.31 11.81
N TYR A 166 2.36 -18.07 11.83
CA TYR A 166 1.49 -18.65 12.83
C TYR A 166 1.42 -20.18 12.74
N ILE A 167 1.22 -20.73 11.54
CA ILE A 167 1.23 -22.19 11.31
C ILE A 167 2.54 -22.81 11.79
N VAL A 168 3.68 -22.23 11.38
CA VAL A 168 5.02 -22.67 11.78
C VAL A 168 5.20 -22.61 13.30
N SER A 169 4.72 -21.56 13.95
CA SER A 169 4.81 -21.40 15.41
C SER A 169 4.03 -22.48 16.15
N PHE A 170 2.84 -22.84 15.67
CA PHE A 170 2.03 -23.93 16.22
C PHE A 170 2.67 -25.31 16.02
N ILE A 171 3.31 -25.54 14.87
CA ILE A 171 4.01 -26.80 14.57
C ILE A 171 5.21 -26.98 15.51
N LEU A 172 6.01 -25.93 15.73
CA LEU A 172 7.19 -26.02 16.58
C LEU A 172 6.84 -26.20 18.06
N LEU A 173 6.03 -25.28 18.60
CA LEU A 173 5.77 -25.18 20.04
C LEU A 173 4.34 -24.71 20.30
N TRP A 174 3.37 -25.62 20.18
CA TRP A 174 1.95 -25.29 20.38
C TRP A 174 1.64 -24.67 21.76
N ARG A 175 2.35 -25.10 22.81
CA ARG A 175 2.18 -24.56 24.17
C ARG A 175 2.61 -23.09 24.27
N LEU A 176 3.70 -22.72 23.61
CA LEU A 176 4.22 -21.36 23.64
C LEU A 176 3.40 -20.45 22.71
N ALA A 177 2.95 -20.99 21.57
CA ALA A 177 2.10 -20.26 20.62
C ALA A 177 0.73 -19.87 21.23
N ILE A 178 0.11 -20.76 22.02
CA ILE A 178 -1.15 -20.44 22.74
C ILE A 178 -0.94 -19.32 23.76
N VAL A 179 0.20 -19.28 24.45
CA VAL A 179 0.52 -18.21 25.39
C VAL A 179 0.82 -16.89 24.67
N GLY A 180 1.37 -16.93 23.46
CA GLY A 180 1.67 -15.74 22.64
C GLY A 180 0.45 -15.10 21.93
N LEU A 181 -0.61 -15.88 21.67
CA LEU A 181 -1.85 -15.39 21.04
C LEU A 181 -2.46 -14.12 21.68
N PRO A 182 -2.66 -14.02 23.01
CA PRO A 182 -3.20 -12.82 23.63
C PRO A 182 -2.31 -11.58 23.45
N PHE A 183 -0.98 -11.76 23.37
CA PHE A 183 -0.05 -10.66 23.10
C PHE A 183 -0.18 -10.12 21.66
N ILE A 184 -0.59 -10.94 20.70
CA ILE A 184 -0.90 -10.43 19.35
C ILE A 184 -2.14 -9.53 19.40
N LEU A 185 -3.19 -9.95 20.11
CA LEU A 185 -4.41 -9.15 20.24
C LEU A 185 -4.16 -7.83 20.97
N ILE A 186 -3.33 -7.85 22.03
CA ILE A 186 -2.98 -6.63 22.77
C ILE A 186 -2.17 -5.63 21.94
N LEU A 187 -1.42 -6.10 20.92
CA LEU A 187 -0.70 -5.25 19.97
C LEU A 187 -1.58 -4.77 18.81
N VAL A 188 -2.41 -5.64 18.26
CA VAL A 188 -3.26 -5.34 17.09
C VAL A 188 -4.35 -4.32 17.44
N ILE A 189 -4.99 -4.44 18.60
CA ILE A 189 -6.13 -3.58 18.97
C ILE A 189 -5.72 -2.09 19.05
N PRO A 190 -4.67 -1.68 19.80
CA PRO A 190 -4.21 -0.30 19.83
C PRO A 190 -3.71 0.19 18.46
N GLY A 191 -3.08 -0.69 17.68
CA GLY A 191 -2.65 -0.37 16.31
C GLY A 191 -3.81 -0.01 15.40
N LEU A 192 -4.90 -0.80 15.43
CA LEU A 192 -6.12 -0.52 14.68
C LEU A 192 -6.80 0.76 15.16
N ILE A 193 -6.91 0.98 16.48
CA ILE A 193 -7.53 2.19 17.05
C ILE A 193 -6.73 3.43 16.64
N SER A 194 -5.41 3.41 16.82
CA SER A 194 -4.51 4.50 16.44
C SER A 194 -4.56 4.77 14.94
N GLY A 195 -4.56 3.73 14.11
CA GLY A 195 -4.74 3.84 12.66
C GLY A 195 -6.06 4.51 12.27
N ARG A 196 -7.17 4.12 12.91
CA ARG A 196 -8.49 4.75 12.68
C ARG A 196 -8.51 6.22 13.11
N ILE A 197 -7.89 6.56 14.24
CA ILE A 197 -7.78 7.94 14.71
C ILE A 197 -6.95 8.79 13.73
N LEU A 198 -5.80 8.27 13.28
CA LEU A 198 -4.94 8.93 12.31
C LEU A 198 -5.64 9.15 10.95
N LEU A 199 -6.42 8.18 10.48
CA LEU A 199 -7.21 8.32 9.26
C LEU A 199 -8.28 9.41 9.41
N ARG A 200 -9.01 9.44 10.53
CA ARG A 200 -10.00 10.49 10.81
C ARG A 200 -9.36 11.87 10.89
N LEU A 201 -8.20 11.97 11.54
CA LEU A 201 -7.46 13.23 11.66
C LEU A 201 -6.94 13.72 10.30
N SER A 202 -6.39 12.82 9.50
CA SER A 202 -5.95 13.12 8.12
C SER A 202 -7.09 13.64 7.26
N ARG A 203 -8.30 13.04 7.39
CA ARG A 203 -9.48 13.51 6.69
C ARG A 203 -9.88 14.93 7.11
N LYS A 204 -9.87 15.22 8.41
CA LYS A 204 -10.15 16.58 8.93
C LYS A 204 -9.11 17.61 8.47
N ILE A 205 -7.83 17.24 8.47
CA ILE A 205 -6.74 18.10 7.96
C ILE A 205 -7.01 18.45 6.50
N ARG A 206 -7.37 17.45 5.68
CA ARG A 206 -7.71 17.68 4.28
C ARG A 206 -8.95 18.56 4.11
N GLU A 207 -9.98 18.38 4.92
CA GLU A 207 -11.20 19.22 4.90
C GLU A 207 -10.89 20.69 5.22
N GLU A 208 -10.04 20.97 6.22
CA GLU A 208 -9.61 22.35 6.54
C GLU A 208 -8.66 22.91 5.47
N TYR A 209 -7.74 22.09 4.96
CA TYR A 209 -6.80 22.51 3.91
C TYR A 209 -7.53 22.92 2.62
N ASN A 210 -8.60 22.21 2.24
CA ASN A 210 -9.42 22.57 1.08
C ASN A 210 -10.03 23.98 1.18
N LYS A 211 -10.25 24.52 2.39
CA LYS A 211 -10.72 25.90 2.56
C LYS A 211 -9.64 26.92 2.21
N ALA A 212 -8.40 26.66 2.67
CA ALA A 212 -7.26 27.51 2.32
C ALA A 212 -6.95 27.41 0.82
N ASP A 213 -7.07 26.22 0.25
CA ASP A 213 -6.92 25.98 -1.19
C ASP A 213 -7.92 26.80 -2.01
N ALA A 214 -9.20 26.81 -1.59
CA ALA A 214 -10.22 27.63 -2.25
C ALA A 214 -9.92 29.15 -2.18
N VAL A 215 -9.38 29.65 -1.06
CA VAL A 215 -8.96 31.06 -0.93
C VAL A 215 -7.79 31.38 -1.85
N ALA A 216 -6.80 30.48 -1.94
CA ALA A 216 -5.67 30.62 -2.84
C ALA A 216 -6.10 30.56 -4.31
N GLU A 217 -6.97 29.62 -4.67
CA GLU A 217 -7.52 29.48 -6.02
C GLU A 217 -8.27 30.74 -6.45
N GLN A 218 -9.12 31.30 -5.57
CA GLN A 218 -9.82 32.56 -5.83
C GLN A 218 -8.85 33.73 -6.05
N ALA A 219 -7.81 33.83 -5.20
CA ALA A 219 -6.80 34.87 -5.29
C ALA A 219 -6.02 34.80 -6.61
N ILE A 220 -5.59 33.60 -7.01
CA ILE A 220 -4.81 33.38 -8.23
C ILE A 220 -5.68 33.62 -9.46
N THR A 221 -6.91 33.11 -9.48
CA THR A 221 -7.84 33.27 -10.60
C THR A 221 -8.21 34.74 -10.82
N SER A 222 -8.27 35.54 -9.75
CA SER A 222 -8.60 36.97 -9.78
C SER A 222 -7.40 37.89 -9.52
N VAL A 223 -6.18 37.46 -9.87
CA VAL A 223 -4.93 38.18 -9.56
C VAL A 223 -4.93 39.63 -10.03
N ARG A 224 -5.51 39.92 -11.21
CA ARG A 224 -5.61 41.30 -11.74
C ARG A 224 -6.47 42.20 -10.85
N THR A 225 -7.54 41.64 -10.27
CA THR A 225 -8.44 42.35 -9.35
C THR A 225 -7.76 42.59 -8.01
N VAL A 226 -7.07 41.59 -7.47
CA VAL A 226 -6.30 41.74 -6.23
C VAL A 226 -5.25 42.84 -6.37
N TYR A 227 -4.52 42.86 -7.49
CA TYR A 227 -3.52 43.88 -7.78
C TYR A 227 -4.13 45.29 -7.96
N SER A 228 -5.22 45.41 -8.72
CA SER A 228 -5.86 46.71 -8.97
C SER A 228 -6.42 47.38 -7.71
N PHE A 229 -6.81 46.59 -6.71
CA PHE A 229 -7.30 47.09 -5.42
C PHE A 229 -6.23 47.12 -4.32
N VAL A 230 -4.96 46.82 -4.63
CA VAL A 230 -3.86 46.72 -3.66
C VAL A 230 -4.23 45.79 -2.49
N GLY A 231 -4.90 44.67 -2.82
CA GLY A 231 -5.49 43.73 -1.86
C GLY A 231 -4.54 42.63 -1.38
N GLU A 232 -3.28 42.60 -1.83
CA GLU A 232 -2.33 41.50 -1.60
C GLU A 232 -2.17 41.14 -0.12
N ASN A 233 -1.95 42.14 0.73
CA ASN A 233 -1.81 41.93 2.18
C ASN A 233 -3.07 41.35 2.82
N LYS A 234 -4.26 41.74 2.33
CA LYS A 234 -5.53 41.20 2.83
C LYS A 234 -5.66 39.72 2.45
N THR A 235 -5.37 39.39 1.20
CA THR A 235 -5.47 38.02 0.69
C THR A 235 -4.46 37.07 1.34
N ILE A 236 -3.24 37.53 1.61
CA ILE A 236 -2.24 36.77 2.36
C ILE A 236 -2.72 36.50 3.79
N LYS A 237 -3.32 37.50 4.44
CA LYS A 237 -3.87 37.34 5.80
C LYS A 237 -5.02 36.34 5.82
N ASP A 238 -5.96 36.47 4.88
CA ASP A 238 -7.11 35.56 4.76
C ASP A 238 -6.65 34.10 4.50
N TYR A 239 -5.59 33.90 3.70
CA TYR A 239 -4.98 32.59 3.50
C TYR A 239 -4.30 32.05 4.77
N SER A 240 -3.54 32.90 5.48
CA SER A 240 -2.89 32.54 6.74
C SER A 240 -3.91 32.11 7.81
N ASP A 241 -5.01 32.86 7.92
CA ASP A 241 -6.09 32.56 8.88
C ASP A 241 -6.79 31.23 8.51
N ALA A 242 -6.98 30.95 7.21
CA ALA A 242 -7.51 29.67 6.75
C ALA A 242 -6.56 28.48 6.99
N LEU A 243 -5.24 28.71 7.02
CA LEU A 243 -4.23 27.67 7.24
C LEU A 243 -4.08 27.27 8.71
N GLU A 244 -4.43 28.16 9.65
CA GLU A 244 -4.21 27.95 11.09
C GLU A 244 -4.89 26.67 11.60
N GLY A 245 -6.09 26.37 11.08
CA GLY A 245 -6.82 25.13 11.40
C GLY A 245 -6.08 23.87 10.95
N THR A 246 -5.53 23.89 9.72
CA THR A 246 -4.71 22.80 9.18
C THR A 246 -3.44 22.61 9.99
N LEU A 247 -2.77 23.70 10.36
CA LEU A 247 -1.53 23.67 11.13
C LEU A 247 -1.75 23.10 12.54
N LYS A 248 -2.79 23.54 13.25
CA LYS A 248 -3.14 23.00 14.58
C LYS A 248 -3.45 21.50 14.54
N LEU A 249 -4.18 21.04 13.53
CA LEU A 249 -4.51 19.63 13.36
C LEU A 249 -3.29 18.81 12.93
N GLY A 250 -2.45 19.36 12.04
CA GLY A 250 -1.21 18.75 11.58
C GLY A 250 -0.19 18.58 12.71
N LEU A 251 -0.03 19.58 13.58
CA LEU A 251 0.81 19.47 14.78
C LEU A 251 0.32 18.37 15.72
N LYS A 252 -1.00 18.29 15.97
CA LYS A 252 -1.58 17.19 16.78
C LYS A 252 -1.32 15.82 16.14
N GLN A 253 -1.42 15.72 14.82
CA GLN A 253 -1.13 14.47 14.10
C GLN A 253 0.36 14.11 14.18
N GLY A 254 1.24 15.10 13.98
CA GLY A 254 2.69 14.93 14.03
C GLY A 254 3.15 14.49 15.41
N LEU A 255 2.66 15.15 16.47
CA LEU A 255 2.95 14.76 17.85
C LEU A 255 2.41 13.35 18.18
N ALA A 256 1.20 13.02 17.75
CA ALA A 256 0.63 11.68 17.97
C ALA A 256 1.42 10.58 17.25
N LYS A 257 1.86 10.84 16.00
CA LYS A 257 2.73 9.92 15.26
C LYS A 257 4.12 9.82 15.89
N GLY A 258 4.70 10.95 16.31
CA GLY A 258 6.01 11.00 16.95
C GLY A 258 6.04 10.22 18.27
N LEU A 259 5.03 10.39 19.12
CA LEU A 259 4.86 9.61 20.36
C LEU A 259 4.69 8.11 20.07
N ALA A 260 3.94 7.75 19.04
CA ALA A 260 3.75 6.34 18.67
C ALA A 260 5.04 5.69 18.16
N ILE A 261 5.84 6.39 17.35
CA ILE A 261 7.09 5.87 16.79
C ILE A 261 8.19 5.83 17.86
N SER A 262 8.35 6.90 18.65
CA SER A 262 9.36 6.96 19.72
C SER A 262 9.10 5.98 20.88
N SER A 263 7.85 5.54 21.06
CA SER A 263 7.52 4.47 22.01
C SER A 263 7.87 3.06 21.50
N ASN A 264 8.16 2.89 20.21
CA ASN A 264 8.40 1.58 19.58
C ASN A 264 9.90 1.23 19.46
N ASP A 265 10.79 2.22 19.66
CA ASP A 265 12.27 2.08 19.62
C ASP A 265 12.91 1.94 21.03
N LYS A 266 12.15 1.57 22.06
CA LYS A 266 12.65 1.20 23.40
C LYS A 266 12.29 -0.23 23.75
#